data_AF-A0A7Y2H487-F1
#
_entry.id   AF-A0A7Y2H487-F1
#
_cell.length_a   1.000
_cell.length_b   1.000
_cell.length_c   1.000
_cell.angle_alpha   90.00
_cell.angle_beta   90.00
_cell.angle_gamma   90.00
#
_symmetry.space_group_name_H-M   'P 1'
#
loop_
_entity.id
_entity.type
_entity.pdbx_description
1 polymer ?
#
loop_
_entity_poly.entity_id
_entity_poly.type
_entity_poly.pdbx_seq_one_letter_code
_entity_poly.pdbx_strand_id
1 'polypeptide(L)'
;MKPLPSALINAALIDAVKEPGVHLEGPKTGKVDAPLVLKGSFRLPKEFAQGNPVHRQLILSIQMGGVNGTCTPFAKTALFKDDAREDGKDWVGSFEIDMFQHIGLNMAGEFYAVASMGPLTSDVLKIEVT
;
A
#
# COMPACT_ATOMS: atom_id res chain seq x y z
N MET A 1 5.01 9.67 20.93
CA MET A 1 5.50 8.94 19.75
C MET A 1 6.00 9.99 18.77
N LYS A 2 7.31 10.05 18.47
CA LYS A 2 7.81 10.98 17.45
C LYS A 2 7.36 10.43 16.09
N PRO A 3 6.69 11.22 15.22
CA PRO A 3 6.41 10.77 13.87
C PRO A 3 7.74 10.43 13.20
N LEU A 4 7.79 9.29 12.51
CA LEU A 4 8.90 9.03 11.59
C LEU A 4 9.01 10.25 10.66
N PRO A 5 10.20 10.82 10.46
CA PRO A 5 10.35 11.90 9.51
C PRO A 5 9.80 11.41 8.17
N SER A 6 8.99 12.22 7.49
CA SER A 6 8.55 12.03 6.10
C SER A 6 9.74 12.17 5.13
N ALA A 7 10.87 11.56 5.48
CA ALA A 7 12.11 11.63 4.77
C ALA A 7 11.88 10.92 3.44
N LEU A 8 11.75 11.72 2.39
CA LEU A 8 11.86 11.28 1.01
C LEU A 8 10.85 10.17 0.71
N ILE A 9 9.61 10.60 0.46
CA ILE A 9 8.82 9.99 -0.60
C ILE A 9 9.78 9.59 -1.69
N ASN A 10 9.80 8.29 -1.97
CA ASN A 10 10.78 7.70 -2.83
C ASN A 10 10.39 8.18 -4.24
N ALA A 11 10.84 9.38 -4.63
CA ALA A 11 10.54 9.97 -5.92
C ALA A 11 10.90 8.97 -7.04
N ALA A 12 11.93 8.16 -6.79
CA ALA A 12 12.27 6.99 -7.59
C ALA A 12 11.13 5.96 -7.74
N LEU A 13 10.38 5.64 -6.68
CA LEU A 13 9.21 4.74 -6.77
C LEU A 13 8.06 5.39 -7.56
N ILE A 14 7.83 6.69 -7.38
CA ILE A 14 6.80 7.43 -8.14
C ILE A 14 7.17 7.47 -9.63
N ASP A 15 8.41 7.82 -9.94
CA ASP A 15 8.92 7.97 -11.31
C ASP A 15 9.10 6.61 -12.01
N ALA A 16 9.20 5.51 -11.26
CA ALA A 16 9.26 4.16 -11.81
C ALA A 16 7.91 3.66 -12.36
N VAL A 17 6.78 4.21 -11.90
CA VAL A 17 5.45 3.82 -12.39
C VAL A 17 5.13 4.55 -13.68
N LYS A 18 5.32 3.85 -14.81
CA LYS A 18 5.09 4.40 -16.15
C LYS A 18 3.67 4.20 -16.65
N GLU A 19 3.04 3.09 -16.27
CA GLU A 19 1.72 2.69 -16.76
C GLU A 19 0.68 2.72 -15.63
N PRO A 20 -0.61 2.94 -15.94
CA PRO A 20 -1.67 2.84 -14.95
C PRO A 20 -1.64 1.49 -14.22
N GLY A 21 -1.62 1.55 -12.89
CA GLY A 21 -1.54 0.36 -12.06
C GLY A 21 -1.27 0.67 -10.60
N VAL A 22 -1.32 -0.38 -9.79
CA VAL A 22 -0.86 -0.38 -8.40
C VAL A 22 0.25 -1.42 -8.30
N HIS A 23 1.40 -1.05 -7.79
CA HIS A 23 2.50 -1.95 -7.52
C HIS A 23 2.63 -2.12 -6.01
N LEU A 24 2.80 -3.38 -5.59
CA LEU A 24 2.98 -3.75 -4.20
C LEU A 24 4.23 -4.61 -4.09
N GLU A 25 5.11 -4.20 -3.20
CA GLU A 25 6.36 -4.87 -2.89
C GLU A 25 6.48 -5.03 -1.37
N GLY A 26 7.20 -6.06 -0.97
CA GLY A 26 7.44 -6.33 0.44
C GLY A 26 8.47 -7.42 0.60
N PRO A 27 8.84 -7.74 1.85
CA PRO A 27 9.77 -8.82 2.10
C PRO A 27 9.11 -10.16 1.73
N LYS A 28 9.92 -11.12 1.28
CA LYS A 28 9.45 -12.50 1.03
C LYS A 28 9.21 -13.26 2.34
N THR A 29 9.86 -12.83 3.42
CA THR A 29 9.75 -13.43 4.74
C THR A 29 9.56 -12.36 5.82
N GLY A 30 8.81 -12.67 6.86
CA GLY A 30 8.50 -11.79 7.99
C GLY A 30 8.66 -12.49 9.33
N LYS A 31 8.68 -11.72 10.41
CA LYS A 31 8.64 -12.25 11.78
C LYS A 31 7.38 -11.81 12.50
N VAL A 32 6.77 -12.70 13.27
CA VAL A 32 5.53 -12.42 14.02
C VAL A 32 5.64 -11.21 14.97
N ASP A 33 6.83 -10.97 15.51
CA ASP A 33 7.14 -9.94 16.50
C ASP A 33 7.80 -8.69 15.92
N ALA A 34 7.88 -8.58 14.59
CA ALA A 34 8.47 -7.43 13.90
C ALA A 34 7.44 -6.75 12.96
N PRO A 35 7.57 -5.44 12.72
CA PRO A 35 6.78 -4.75 11.69
C PRO A 35 6.94 -5.41 10.33
N LEU A 36 5.84 -5.62 9.63
CA LEU A 36 5.85 -6.15 8.26
C LEU A 36 5.44 -5.04 7.29
N VAL A 37 6.43 -4.24 6.90
CA VAL A 37 6.20 -3.06 6.05
C VAL A 37 6.12 -3.48 4.59
N LEU A 38 4.96 -3.26 4.00
CA LEU A 38 4.72 -3.32 2.56
C LEU A 38 4.94 -1.93 1.98
N LYS A 39 5.53 -1.87 0.79
CA LYS A 39 5.75 -0.63 0.04
C LYS A 39 4.99 -0.73 -1.27
N GLY A 40 4.48 0.39 -1.75
CA GLY A 40 3.83 0.40 -3.04
C GLY A 40 3.86 1.75 -3.71
N SER A 41 3.50 1.72 -4.98
CA SER A 41 3.35 2.90 -5.82
C SER A 41 2.14 2.72 -6.73
N PHE A 42 1.61 3.83 -7.21
CA PHE A 42 0.46 3.80 -8.10
C PHE A 42 0.54 4.88 -9.16
N ARG A 43 -0.07 4.60 -10.30
CA ARG A 43 -0.49 5.56 -11.32
C ARG A 43 -1.97 5.32 -11.59
N LEU A 44 -2.80 6.25 -11.14
CA LEU A 44 -4.25 6.17 -11.19
C LEU A 44 -4.80 7.23 -12.15
N PRO A 45 -5.47 6.86 -13.24
CA PRO A 45 -6.15 7.82 -14.10
C PRO A 45 -7.12 8.71 -13.30
N LYS A 46 -7.11 10.02 -13.57
CA LYS A 46 -7.92 11.01 -12.82
C LYS A 46 -9.42 10.72 -12.86
N GLU A 47 -9.92 10.09 -13.92
CA GLU A 47 -11.31 9.64 -14.04
C GLU A 47 -11.72 8.61 -12.98
N PHE A 48 -10.78 7.84 -12.44
CA PHE A 48 -11.00 6.90 -11.35
C PHE A 48 -10.69 7.49 -9.97
N ALA A 49 -10.02 8.64 -9.91
CA ALA A 49 -9.68 9.28 -8.65
C ALA A 49 -10.92 9.91 -8.02
N GLN A 50 -11.43 9.30 -6.95
CA GLN A 50 -12.52 9.81 -6.14
C GLN A 50 -12.01 10.46 -4.84
N GLY A 51 -12.23 11.77 -4.71
CA GLY A 51 -11.89 12.53 -3.51
C GLY A 51 -10.40 12.83 -3.35
N ASN A 52 -10.07 13.60 -2.32
CA ASN A 52 -8.71 14.02 -1.98
C ASN A 52 -8.53 13.88 -0.46
N PRO A 53 -7.45 13.24 0.03
CA PRO A 53 -6.31 12.67 -0.71
C PRO A 53 -6.57 11.32 -1.40
N VAL A 54 -5.91 11.12 -2.55
CA VAL A 54 -6.11 9.96 -3.44
C VAL A 54 -5.79 8.62 -2.75
N HIS A 55 -4.82 8.59 -1.84
CA HIS A 55 -4.47 7.39 -1.04
C HIS A 55 -5.63 6.79 -0.26
N ARG A 56 -6.67 7.58 0.04
CA ARG A 56 -7.85 7.07 0.76
C ARG A 56 -8.65 6.05 -0.04
N GLN A 57 -8.41 5.96 -1.34
CA GLN A 57 -9.01 4.95 -2.21
C GLN A 57 -8.25 3.63 -2.18
N LEU A 58 -7.07 3.58 -1.55
CA LEU A 58 -6.29 2.36 -1.44
C LEU A 58 -7.01 1.36 -0.53
N ILE A 59 -7.25 0.18 -1.08
CA ILE A 59 -7.72 -0.99 -0.37
C ILE A 59 -6.59 -2.01 -0.34
N LEU A 60 -6.32 -2.56 0.83
CA LEU A 60 -5.39 -3.68 1.00
C LEU A 60 -6.18 -4.90 1.45
N SER A 61 -6.13 -5.95 0.64
CA SER A 61 -6.72 -7.26 0.92
C SER A 61 -5.62 -8.26 1.24
N ILE A 62 -5.80 -8.99 2.33
CA ILE A 62 -4.84 -9.95 2.86
C ILE A 62 -5.56 -11.26 3.13
N GLN A 63 -4.96 -12.36 2.66
CA GLN A 63 -5.45 -13.70 2.87
C GLN A 63 -4.39 -14.54 3.61
N MET A 64 -4.84 -15.32 4.59
CA MET A 64 -4.00 -16.29 5.31
C MET A 64 -4.87 -17.46 5.76
N GLY A 65 -4.50 -18.69 5.37
CA GLY A 65 -5.14 -19.91 5.90
C GLY A 65 -6.67 -19.97 5.73
N GLY A 66 -7.23 -19.34 4.68
CA GLY A 66 -8.68 -19.24 4.45
C GLY A 66 -9.38 -18.06 5.14
N VAL A 67 -8.68 -17.31 5.98
CA VAL A 67 -9.14 -16.03 6.54
C VAL A 67 -8.81 -14.92 5.53
N ASN A 68 -9.81 -14.09 5.22
CA ASN A 68 -9.65 -12.91 4.38
C ASN A 68 -9.90 -11.65 5.22
N GLY A 69 -8.96 -10.71 5.18
CA GLY A 69 -9.08 -9.39 5.79
C GLY A 69 -8.91 -8.31 4.73
N THR A 70 -9.75 -7.29 4.79
CA THR A 70 -9.63 -6.11 3.91
C THR A 70 -9.61 -4.86 4.76
N CYS A 71 -8.74 -3.91 4.42
CA CYS A 71 -8.62 -2.64 5.12
C CYS A 71 -8.40 -1.48 4.15
N THR A 72 -8.66 -0.27 4.64
CA THR A 72 -8.37 1.00 3.96
C THR A 72 -7.31 1.74 4.79
N PRO A 73 -6.00 1.47 4.54
CA PRO A 73 -4.90 1.85 5.44
C PRO A 73 -4.85 3.36 5.75
N PHE A 74 -5.37 4.17 4.84
CA PHE A 74 -5.31 5.62 4.90
C PHE A 74 -6.65 6.31 5.18
N ALA A 75 -7.72 5.55 5.50
CA ALA A 75 -9.05 6.11 5.71
C ALA A 75 -9.08 7.20 6.81
N LYS A 76 -8.26 7.04 7.86
CA LYS A 76 -8.18 7.97 9.01
C LYS A 76 -6.76 8.47 9.29
N THR A 77 -5.81 8.12 8.43
CA THR A 77 -4.39 8.45 8.63
C THR A 77 -4.11 9.86 8.13
N ALA A 78 -3.30 10.62 8.87
CA ALA A 78 -2.77 11.89 8.38
C ALA A 78 -1.76 11.59 7.26
N LEU A 79 -1.97 12.19 6.10
CA LEU A 79 -1.15 11.97 4.90
C LEU A 79 -0.34 13.23 4.59
N PHE A 80 0.86 13.04 4.05
CA PHE A 80 1.65 14.16 3.58
C PHE A 80 1.18 14.54 2.17
N LYS A 81 1.15 15.84 1.88
CA LYS A 81 0.71 16.35 0.57
C LYS A 81 1.58 15.85 -0.58
N ASP A 82 2.82 15.50 -0.27
CA ASP A 82 3.81 15.14 -1.27
C ASP A 82 3.80 13.63 -1.60
N ASP A 83 3.04 12.81 -0.84
CA ASP A 83 2.95 11.36 -1.06
C ASP A 83 2.27 11.00 -2.39
N ALA A 84 1.55 11.95 -2.97
CA ALA A 84 0.97 11.86 -4.30
C ALA A 84 0.95 13.23 -4.98
N ARG A 85 1.07 13.21 -6.30
CA ARG A 85 0.97 14.41 -7.15
C ARG A 85 0.18 14.11 -8.41
N GLU A 86 -0.31 15.16 -9.02
CA GLU A 86 -0.85 15.07 -10.37
C GLU A 86 0.30 14.95 -11.38
N ASP A 87 0.13 14.07 -12.38
CA ASP A 87 1.02 13.91 -13.52
C ASP A 87 0.16 13.82 -14.79
N GLY A 88 -0.06 14.97 -15.43
CA GLY A 88 -0.94 15.07 -16.60
C GLY A 88 -2.37 14.62 -16.32
N LYS A 89 -2.77 13.50 -16.93
CA LYS A 89 -4.10 12.89 -16.78
C LYS A 89 -4.21 11.89 -15.63
N ASP A 90 -3.11 11.65 -14.91
CA ASP A 90 -3.03 10.66 -13.84
C ASP A 90 -2.72 11.33 -12.49
N TRP A 91 -2.99 10.59 -11.42
CA TRP A 91 -2.38 10.76 -10.11
C TRP A 91 -1.29 9.72 -9.95
N VAL A 92 -0.13 10.15 -9.48
CA VAL A 92 0.98 9.25 -9.16
C VAL A 92 1.36 9.40 -7.70
N GLY A 93 1.73 8.31 -7.05
CA GLY A 93 2.09 8.36 -5.64
C GLY A 93 2.73 7.08 -5.14
N SER A 94 3.16 7.13 -3.89
CA SER A 94 3.73 5.99 -3.17
C SER A 94 3.11 5.86 -1.79
N PHE A 95 3.23 4.67 -1.20
CA PHE A 95 2.74 4.38 0.14
C PHE A 95 3.59 3.33 0.83
N GLU A 96 3.56 3.35 2.17
CA GLU A 96 4.08 2.30 3.02
C GLU A 96 3.02 1.90 4.04
N ILE A 97 2.87 0.59 4.28
CA ILE A 97 1.83 0.04 5.14
C ILE A 97 2.47 -1.02 6.04
N ASP A 98 2.33 -0.87 7.35
CA ASP A 98 2.62 -1.96 8.28
C ASP A 98 1.43 -2.93 8.29
N MET A 99 1.59 -4.06 7.59
CA MET A 99 0.53 -5.05 7.36
C MET A 99 -0.15 -5.46 8.67
N PHE A 100 0.65 -5.73 9.70
CA PHE A 100 0.20 -6.25 10.98
C PHE A 100 -0.64 -5.25 11.79
N GLN A 101 -0.33 -3.96 11.69
CA GLN A 101 -1.14 -2.92 12.34
C GLN A 101 -2.57 -2.85 11.78
N HIS A 102 -2.76 -3.23 10.52
CA HIS A 102 -4.06 -3.11 9.86
C HIS A 102 -4.91 -4.38 9.91
N ILE A 103 -4.30 -5.57 9.91
CA ILE A 103 -5.04 -6.83 10.01
C ILE A 103 -5.32 -7.27 11.44
N GLY A 104 -4.58 -6.74 12.43
CA GLY A 104 -4.74 -7.12 13.83
C GLY A 104 -4.43 -8.60 14.12
N LEU A 105 -3.69 -9.26 13.22
CA LEU A 105 -3.30 -10.66 13.27
C LEU A 105 -1.78 -10.78 13.13
N ASN A 106 -1.11 -11.07 14.24
CA ASN A 106 0.32 -11.41 14.24
C ASN A 106 0.44 -12.90 14.54
N MET A 107 0.54 -13.70 13.49
CA MET A 107 0.79 -15.14 13.60
C MET A 107 1.63 -15.63 12.44
N ALA A 108 2.32 -16.75 12.66
CA ALA A 108 3.11 -17.40 11.63
C ALA A 108 2.20 -18.03 10.57
N GLY A 109 2.66 -18.06 9.33
CA GLY A 109 1.92 -18.61 8.20
C GLY A 109 2.23 -17.94 6.88
N GLU A 110 1.57 -18.41 5.83
CA GLU A 110 1.64 -17.79 4.50
C GLU A 110 0.56 -16.72 4.35
N PHE A 111 0.99 -15.50 4.04
CA PHE A 111 0.15 -14.35 3.75
C PHE A 111 0.19 -14.06 2.24
N TYR A 112 -0.96 -13.70 1.70
CA TYR A 112 -1.14 -13.25 0.32
C TYR A 112 -1.76 -11.87 0.36
N ALA A 113 -1.04 -10.86 -0.12
CA ALA A 113 -1.47 -9.46 -0.08
C ALA A 113 -1.71 -8.92 -1.50
N VAL A 114 -2.78 -8.15 -1.67
CA VAL A 114 -3.14 -7.45 -2.91
C VAL A 114 -3.59 -6.05 -2.57
N ALA A 115 -3.05 -5.05 -3.27
CA ALA A 115 -3.47 -3.67 -3.17
C ALA A 115 -4.34 -3.29 -4.37
N SER A 116 -5.36 -2.45 -4.17
CA SER A 116 -6.20 -1.95 -5.25
C SER A 116 -6.60 -0.49 -5.07
N MET A 117 -6.84 0.18 -6.20
CA MET A 117 -7.35 1.55 -6.29
C MET A 117 -8.31 1.65 -7.48
N GLY A 118 -9.60 1.80 -7.21
CA GLY A 118 -10.63 1.75 -8.25
C GLY A 118 -10.60 0.39 -8.99
N PRO A 119 -10.52 0.36 -10.33
CA PRO A 119 -10.44 -0.89 -11.10
C PRO A 119 -9.02 -1.50 -11.16
N LEU A 120 -8.00 -0.81 -10.63
CA LEU A 120 -6.60 -1.24 -10.73
C LEU A 120 -6.23 -2.11 -9.53
N THR A 121 -5.50 -3.20 -9.79
CA THR A 121 -5.03 -4.15 -8.78
C THR A 121 -3.54 -4.43 -8.97
N SER A 122 -2.82 -4.66 -7.88
CA SER A 122 -1.46 -5.17 -7.93
C SER A 122 -1.42 -6.67 -8.24
N ASP A 123 -0.24 -7.15 -8.57
CA ASP A 123 0.07 -8.58 -8.46
C ASP A 123 -0.07 -9.05 -7.00
N VAL A 124 -0.25 -10.37 -6.83
CA VAL A 124 -0.32 -11.00 -5.51
C VAL A 124 1.07 -11.11 -4.90
N LEU A 125 1.26 -10.47 -3.75
CA LEU A 125 2.48 -10.58 -2.96
C LEU A 125 2.34 -11.73 -1.95
N LYS A 126 3.19 -12.76 -2.09
CA LYS A 126 3.28 -13.87 -1.13
C LYS A 126 4.38 -13.59 -0.10
N ILE A 127 4.05 -13.77 1.18
CA ILE A 127 4.95 -13.53 2.31
C ILE A 127 4.86 -14.69 3.30
N GLU A 128 5.99 -15.24 3.70
CA GLU A 128 6.06 -16.27 4.75
C GLU A 128 6.44 -15.65 6.08
N VAL A 129 5.57 -15.75 7.09
CA VAL A 129 5.82 -15.22 8.43
C VAL A 129 6.17 -16.36 9.38
N THR A 130 7.27 -16.20 10.11
CA THR A 130 7.78 -17.18 11.09
C THR A 130 7.87 -16.61 12.49
#